data_AF-A0A383E6I7-F1
#
_entry.id   AF-A0A383E6I7-F1
#
_cell.length_a   1.000
_cell.length_b   1.000
_cell.length_c   1.000
_cell.angle_alpha   90.00
_cell.angle_beta   90.00
_cell.angle_gamma   90.00
#
_symmetry.space_group_name_H-M   'P 1'
#
loop_
_entity.id
_entity.type
_entity.pdbx_description
1 polymer ?
#
loop_
_entity_poly.entity_id
_entity_poly.type
_entity_poly.pdbx_seq_one_letter_code
_entity_poly.pdbx_strand_id
1 'polypeptide(L)'
;IQWKVNPTFAGAALMVKDMMILKIISDAQWKYPIYFAVTVPASNRLGLEPFLEMEGLVYRIRPHNVDGRNPINENRMWTNLMSGYGSEIWEQDLEANDWNEVEDEIWSKSYKPGYLFRNLGREDVFYFPTTNIRLLQNLRSAYMQLAAFHYMAFKDHERSDKERSEIHRDKALEVLMKMQDNIPEKTIRYDSKDLYYQVGRIFGELGNKDELRRILGNLVNREDLNTRDRLD
;
A
#
# COMPACT_ATOMS: atom_id res chain seq x y z
N ILE A 1 -16.02 -1.41 21.42
CA ILE A 1 -14.59 -1.56 21.79
C ILE A 1 -14.31 -0.80 23.09
N GLN A 2 -13.27 -1.19 23.82
CA GLN A 2 -12.81 -0.51 25.03
C GLN A 2 -11.29 -0.35 24.94
N TRP A 3 -10.80 0.86 25.19
CA TRP A 3 -9.36 1.17 25.20
C TRP A 3 -9.09 2.39 26.08
N LYS A 4 -7.82 2.62 26.42
CA LYS A 4 -7.40 3.78 27.21
C LYS A 4 -7.04 4.95 26.29
N VAL A 5 -7.70 6.08 26.47
CA VAL A 5 -7.36 7.34 25.81
C VAL A 5 -6.46 8.15 26.74
N ASN A 6 -5.22 8.42 26.32
CA ASN A 6 -4.32 9.30 27.05
C ASN A 6 -4.53 10.77 26.62
N PRO A 7 -4.23 11.75 27.49
CA PRO A 7 -4.20 13.16 27.10
C PRO A 7 -3.28 13.40 25.90
N THR A 8 -3.74 14.19 24.94
CA THR A 8 -3.05 14.49 23.68
C THR A 8 -2.52 15.93 23.65
N PHE A 9 -2.99 16.79 24.56
CA PHE A 9 -2.54 18.17 24.71
C PHE A 9 -1.84 18.36 26.05
N ALA A 10 -0.55 18.70 26.00
CA ALA A 10 0.30 18.97 27.16
C ALA A 10 0.27 17.90 28.28
N GLY A 11 -0.07 16.65 27.94
CA GLY A 11 -0.24 15.58 28.92
C GLY A 11 -1.42 15.76 29.88
N ALA A 12 -2.30 16.74 29.65
CA ALA A 12 -3.33 17.15 30.60
C ALA A 12 -4.75 17.14 30.04
N ALA A 13 -4.93 17.36 28.73
CA ALA A 13 -6.25 17.47 28.11
C ALA A 13 -6.38 16.71 26.79
N LEU A 14 -7.63 16.52 26.35
CA LEU A 14 -7.99 16.11 25.00
C LEU A 14 -8.26 17.35 24.14
N MET A 15 -7.86 17.29 22.87
CA MET A 15 -8.17 18.33 21.89
C MET A 15 -9.55 18.13 21.28
N VAL A 16 -10.08 19.18 20.65
CA VAL A 16 -11.36 19.13 19.92
C VAL A 16 -11.38 18.01 18.87
N LYS A 17 -10.27 17.81 18.14
CA LYS A 17 -10.14 16.73 17.16
C LYS A 17 -10.32 15.33 17.78
N ASP A 18 -9.92 15.17 19.03
CA ASP A 18 -9.99 13.88 19.72
C ASP A 18 -11.43 13.61 20.16
N MET A 19 -12.10 14.63 20.69
CA MET A 19 -13.54 14.58 21.02
C MET A 19 -14.38 14.28 19.78
N MET A 20 -14.02 14.84 18.62
CA MET A 20 -14.69 14.56 17.35
C MET A 20 -14.58 13.07 16.97
N ILE A 21 -13.39 12.47 17.06
CA ILE A 21 -13.21 11.03 16.78
C ILE A 21 -14.06 10.17 17.72
N LEU A 22 -14.02 10.46 19.03
CA LEU A 22 -14.82 9.73 20.02
C LEU A 22 -16.32 9.84 19.73
N LYS A 23 -16.79 11.02 19.35
CA LYS A 23 -18.19 11.25 19.00
C LYS A 23 -18.59 10.53 17.72
N ILE A 24 -17.77 10.54 16.68
CA ILE A 24 -18.02 9.78 15.45
C ILE A 24 -18.17 8.29 15.77
N ILE A 25 -17.27 7.72 16.58
CA ILE A 25 -17.32 6.30 16.96
C ILE A 25 -18.60 6.01 17.76
N SER A 26 -18.94 6.87 18.72
CA SER A 26 -20.14 6.73 19.55
C SER A 26 -21.42 6.79 18.72
N ASP A 27 -21.54 7.79 17.85
CA ASP A 27 -22.75 8.07 17.08
C ASP A 27 -22.95 7.05 15.93
N ALA A 28 -21.86 6.58 15.32
CA ALA A 28 -21.94 5.60 14.23
C ALA A 28 -22.48 4.24 14.70
N GLN A 29 -22.27 3.87 15.97
CA GLN A 29 -22.71 2.59 16.54
C GLN A 29 -22.40 1.36 15.67
N TRP A 30 -21.28 1.39 14.94
CA TRP A 30 -20.88 0.36 13.96
C TRP A 30 -21.85 0.15 12.78
N LYS A 31 -22.88 0.98 12.62
CA LYS A 31 -23.80 0.96 11.47
C LYS A 31 -23.11 1.40 10.19
N TYR A 32 -22.09 2.24 10.30
CA TYR A 32 -21.27 2.75 9.20
C TYR A 32 -19.79 2.46 9.47
N PRO A 33 -19.00 2.11 8.44
CA PRO A 33 -17.57 1.91 8.61
C PRO A 33 -16.85 3.24 8.85
N ILE A 34 -15.89 3.24 9.76
CA ILE A 34 -15.07 4.41 10.10
C ILE A 34 -13.64 4.12 9.66
N TYR A 35 -13.02 5.08 8.98
CA TYR A 35 -11.67 4.93 8.44
C TYR A 35 -10.76 6.08 8.86
N PHE A 36 -9.49 5.75 9.06
CA PHE A 36 -8.39 6.70 9.02
C PHE A 36 -7.63 6.55 7.70
N ALA A 37 -7.21 7.65 7.09
CA ALA A 37 -6.23 7.58 6.02
C ALA A 37 -4.87 7.10 6.56
N VAL A 38 -4.10 6.36 5.76
CA VAL A 38 -2.77 5.88 6.19
C VAL A 38 -1.79 7.00 6.53
N THR A 39 -2.02 8.20 5.96
CA THR A 39 -1.25 9.42 6.19
C THR A 39 -1.51 10.08 7.54
N VAL A 40 -2.56 9.69 8.26
CA VAL A 40 -2.81 10.19 9.62
C VAL A 40 -1.77 9.55 10.55
N PRO A 41 -0.91 10.30 11.25
CA PRO A 41 0.10 9.70 12.13
C PRO A 41 -0.56 8.97 13.31
N ALA A 42 0.09 7.93 13.83
CA ALA A 42 -0.41 7.13 14.97
C ALA A 42 -0.76 7.99 16.20
N SER A 43 0.04 9.03 16.47
CA SER A 43 -0.23 10.01 17.53
C SER A 43 -1.59 10.72 17.42
N ASN A 44 -2.20 10.74 16.22
CA ASN A 44 -3.50 11.33 15.95
C ASN A 44 -4.63 10.29 15.81
N ARG A 45 -4.39 9.02 16.13
CA ARG A 45 -5.38 7.93 16.06
C ARG A 45 -5.91 7.49 17.43
N LEU A 46 -5.61 8.23 18.49
CA LEU A 46 -6.13 8.00 19.86
C LEU A 46 -5.86 6.62 20.46
N GLY A 47 -4.76 5.96 20.09
CA GLY A 47 -4.44 4.64 20.64
C GLY A 47 -5.33 3.52 20.09
N LEU A 48 -5.99 3.74 18.95
CA LEU A 48 -6.89 2.77 18.32
C LEU A 48 -6.15 1.69 17.54
N GLU A 49 -4.82 1.70 17.48
CA GLU A 49 -3.99 0.77 16.69
C GLU A 49 -4.41 -0.71 16.83
N PRO A 50 -4.72 -1.24 18.03
CA PRO A 50 -5.16 -2.63 18.17
C PRO A 50 -6.47 -2.97 17.44
N PHE A 51 -7.24 -1.96 17.03
CA PHE A 51 -8.54 -2.09 16.37
C PHE A 51 -8.49 -1.65 14.91
N LEU A 52 -7.32 -1.29 14.38
CA LEU A 52 -7.17 -0.83 13.00
C LEU A 52 -6.80 -2.00 12.09
N GLU A 53 -7.60 -2.19 11.04
CA GLU A 53 -7.34 -3.17 9.98
C GLU A 53 -7.13 -2.43 8.66
N MET A 54 -6.00 -2.68 7.97
CA MET A 54 -5.67 -2.02 6.71
C MET A 54 -6.50 -2.58 5.55
N GLU A 55 -7.16 -1.70 4.81
CA GLU A 55 -7.97 -2.02 3.62
C GLU A 55 -7.47 -1.21 2.39
N GLY A 56 -6.16 -1.07 2.23
CA GLY A 56 -5.49 -0.31 1.16
C GLY A 56 -4.83 0.94 1.73
N LEU A 57 -5.12 2.11 1.16
CA LEU A 57 -4.67 3.41 1.66
C LEU A 57 -5.45 3.94 2.89
N VAL A 58 -6.21 3.05 3.55
CA VAL A 58 -7.01 3.37 4.72
C VAL A 58 -6.91 2.27 5.77
N TYR A 59 -7.06 2.67 7.04
CA TYR A 59 -7.27 1.79 8.17
C TYR A 59 -8.72 1.86 8.61
N ARG A 60 -9.42 0.73 8.59
CA ARG A 60 -10.78 0.59 9.11
C ARG A 60 -10.73 0.34 10.61
N ILE A 61 -11.55 1.05 11.37
CA ILE A 61 -11.78 0.74 12.78
C ILE A 61 -12.69 -0.48 12.89
N ARG A 62 -12.25 -1.52 13.60
CA ARG A 62 -13.00 -2.73 13.88
C ARG A 62 -13.62 -2.71 15.27
N PRO A 63 -14.79 -3.36 15.47
CA PRO A 63 -15.39 -3.52 16.78
C PRO A 63 -14.69 -4.56 17.67
N HIS A 64 -13.53 -5.08 17.26
CA HIS A 64 -12.74 -6.14 17.90
C HIS A 64 -11.24 -5.90 17.67
N ASN A 65 -10.39 -6.56 18.45
CA ASN A 65 -8.94 -6.53 18.24
C ASN A 65 -8.57 -7.22 16.93
N VAL A 66 -7.70 -6.58 16.17
CA VAL A 66 -7.09 -7.10 14.95
C VAL A 66 -5.78 -7.82 15.33
N ASP A 67 -5.37 -8.80 14.55
CA ASP A 67 -4.06 -9.42 14.71
C ASP A 67 -2.95 -8.39 14.52
N GLY A 68 -2.23 -8.07 15.59
CA GLY A 68 -1.15 -7.09 15.56
C GLY A 68 0.06 -7.55 14.74
N ARG A 69 0.21 -8.85 14.44
CA ARG A 69 1.27 -9.34 13.55
C ARG A 69 1.00 -8.98 12.10
N ASN A 70 -0.26 -9.12 11.67
CA ASN A 70 -0.70 -8.87 10.31
C ASN A 70 -2.02 -8.08 10.33
N PRO A 71 -1.97 -6.76 10.60
CA PRO A 71 -3.16 -5.94 10.76
C PRO A 71 -3.76 -5.52 9.42
N ILE A 72 -3.90 -6.46 8.48
CA ILE A 72 -4.45 -6.22 7.15
C ILE A 72 -5.70 -7.06 6.91
N ASN A 73 -6.61 -6.54 6.10
CA ASN A 73 -7.70 -7.32 5.52
C ASN A 73 -7.28 -7.82 4.14
N GLU A 74 -6.83 -9.09 4.02
CA GLU A 74 -6.36 -9.64 2.74
C GLU A 74 -7.37 -9.39 1.60
N ASN A 75 -8.64 -9.75 1.81
CA ASN A 75 -9.65 -9.64 0.76
C ASN A 75 -9.84 -8.19 0.28
N ARG A 76 -9.97 -7.24 1.22
CA ARG A 76 -10.17 -5.82 0.88
C ARG A 76 -8.91 -5.19 0.31
N MET A 77 -7.73 -5.54 0.83
CA MET A 77 -6.44 -5.13 0.28
C MET A 77 -6.30 -5.62 -1.16
N TRP A 78 -6.58 -6.89 -1.42
CA TRP A 78 -6.56 -7.48 -2.75
C TRP A 78 -7.53 -6.77 -3.68
N THR A 79 -8.80 -6.64 -3.29
CA THR A 79 -9.82 -5.93 -4.08
C THR A 79 -9.41 -4.48 -4.36
N ASN A 80 -8.83 -3.75 -3.42
CA ASN A 80 -8.51 -2.33 -3.63
C ASN A 80 -7.19 -2.11 -4.38
N LEU A 81 -6.20 -2.99 -4.23
CA LEU A 81 -4.87 -2.83 -4.82
C LEU A 81 -4.70 -3.59 -6.14
N MET A 82 -5.36 -4.74 -6.29
CA MET A 82 -5.21 -5.63 -7.44
C MET A 82 -6.30 -5.44 -8.49
N SER A 83 -7.42 -4.78 -8.14
CA SER A 83 -8.41 -4.35 -9.13
C SER A 83 -8.02 -3.03 -9.78
N GLY A 84 -8.65 -2.75 -10.92
CA GLY A 84 -8.33 -1.60 -11.75
C GLY A 84 -7.34 -1.97 -12.86
N TYR A 85 -6.72 -0.95 -13.43
CA TYR A 85 -5.94 -1.05 -14.67
C TYR A 85 -4.46 -0.89 -14.39
N GLY A 86 -3.64 -1.49 -15.24
CA GLY A 86 -2.20 -1.37 -15.26
C GLY A 86 -1.70 -0.29 -16.21
N SER A 87 -0.41 -0.38 -16.56
CA SER A 87 0.28 0.52 -17.50
C SER A 87 -0.46 0.72 -18.81
N GLU A 88 -1.22 -0.29 -19.25
CA GLU A 88 -2.01 -0.23 -20.46
C GLU A 88 -3.01 0.93 -20.47
N ILE A 89 -3.46 1.42 -19.32
CA ILE A 89 -4.36 2.58 -19.23
C ILE A 89 -3.65 3.84 -18.75
N TRP A 90 -2.84 3.76 -17.68
CA TRP A 90 -2.33 4.99 -17.06
C TRP A 90 -1.12 5.60 -17.78
N GLU A 91 -0.47 4.91 -18.72
CA GLU A 91 0.59 5.50 -19.57
C GLU A 91 0.03 6.39 -20.69
N GLN A 92 -1.26 6.22 -21.02
CA GLN A 92 -1.90 6.97 -22.09
C GLN A 92 -2.37 8.35 -21.60
N ASP A 93 -2.31 9.35 -22.48
CA ASP A 93 -3.07 10.58 -22.28
C ASP A 93 -4.53 10.30 -22.67
N LEU A 94 -5.46 10.55 -21.75
CA LEU A 94 -6.89 10.47 -22.03
C LEU A 94 -7.45 11.88 -21.96
N GLU A 95 -7.73 12.46 -23.13
CA GLU A 95 -8.30 13.80 -23.22
C GLU A 95 -9.76 13.81 -22.75
N ALA A 96 -10.24 14.99 -22.34
CA ALA A 96 -11.58 15.16 -21.75
C ALA A 96 -12.72 14.58 -22.61
N ASN A 97 -12.57 14.60 -23.94
CA ASN A 97 -13.58 14.08 -24.87
C ASN A 97 -13.65 12.55 -24.86
N ASP A 98 -12.51 11.87 -24.70
CA ASP A 98 -12.41 10.41 -24.73
C ASP A 98 -12.96 9.77 -23.44
N TRP A 99 -13.02 10.53 -22.33
CA TRP A 99 -13.52 10.02 -21.05
C TRP A 99 -14.94 9.50 -21.13
N ASN A 100 -15.84 10.15 -21.88
CA ASN A 100 -17.21 9.69 -21.98
C ASN A 100 -17.33 8.37 -22.75
N GLU A 101 -16.39 8.08 -23.65
CA GLU A 101 -16.40 6.86 -24.47
C GLU A 101 -15.94 5.63 -23.69
N VAL A 102 -15.11 5.84 -22.65
CA VAL A 102 -14.54 4.78 -21.80
C VAL A 102 -15.28 4.62 -20.46
N GLU A 103 -16.51 5.14 -20.36
CA GLU A 103 -17.40 4.87 -19.22
C GLU A 103 -17.72 3.37 -19.15
N ASP A 104 -17.70 2.82 -17.94
CA ASP A 104 -17.74 1.41 -17.55
C ASP A 104 -16.54 0.57 -18.02
N GLU A 105 -15.79 1.02 -19.02
CA GLU A 105 -14.54 0.40 -19.47
C GLU A 105 -13.31 0.77 -18.64
N ILE A 106 -13.18 2.02 -18.19
CA ILE A 106 -12.04 2.52 -17.39
C ILE A 106 -12.50 3.14 -16.07
N TRP A 107 -13.61 3.88 -16.09
CA TRP A 107 -14.23 4.49 -14.91
C TRP A 107 -15.72 4.22 -14.91
N SER A 108 -16.42 4.38 -13.78
CA SER A 108 -17.87 4.18 -13.72
C SER A 108 -18.52 5.21 -12.81
N LYS A 109 -19.78 5.56 -13.09
CA LYS A 109 -20.64 6.32 -12.17
C LYS A 109 -21.08 5.47 -10.98
N SER A 110 -21.05 4.15 -11.11
CA SER A 110 -21.31 3.21 -10.02
C SER A 110 -20.03 2.87 -9.28
N TYR A 111 -20.16 2.40 -8.04
CA TYR A 111 -18.99 1.99 -7.25
C TYR A 111 -18.21 0.87 -7.95
N LYS A 112 -16.94 1.14 -8.22
CA LYS A 112 -15.96 0.18 -8.74
C LYS A 112 -14.76 0.17 -7.80
N PRO A 113 -14.37 -1.00 -7.24
CA PRO A 113 -13.19 -1.07 -6.39
C PRO A 113 -11.91 -0.91 -7.22
N GLY A 114 -10.83 -0.53 -6.54
CA GLY A 114 -9.54 -0.29 -7.18
C GLY A 114 -9.16 1.18 -7.16
N TYR A 115 -7.87 1.43 -7.33
CA TYR A 115 -7.35 2.78 -7.53
C TYR A 115 -7.19 3.03 -9.03
N LEU A 116 -7.70 4.16 -9.50
CA LEU A 116 -7.48 4.60 -10.87
C LEU A 116 -6.29 5.56 -10.91
N PHE A 117 -5.22 5.12 -11.54
CA PHE A 117 -4.05 5.94 -11.81
C PHE A 117 -4.14 6.55 -13.19
N ARG A 118 -3.48 7.70 -13.38
CA ARG A 118 -3.34 8.36 -14.67
C ARG A 118 -1.99 9.03 -14.72
N ASN A 119 -1.37 9.00 -15.90
CA ASN A 119 -0.09 9.63 -16.15
C ASN A 119 0.99 9.22 -15.14
N LEU A 120 0.93 8.01 -14.57
CA LEU A 120 2.10 7.45 -13.91
C LEU A 120 3.05 6.96 -15.02
N GLY A 121 4.36 6.82 -14.81
CA GLY A 121 5.28 6.30 -15.84
C GLY A 121 5.51 7.13 -17.12
N ARG A 122 4.78 8.23 -17.32
CA ARG A 122 5.04 9.23 -18.35
C ARG A 122 6.21 10.12 -17.94
N GLU A 123 7.28 10.13 -18.73
CA GLU A 123 8.49 10.94 -18.48
C GLU A 123 8.31 12.42 -18.85
N ASP A 124 7.34 12.72 -19.71
CA ASP A 124 6.97 14.06 -20.13
C ASP A 124 6.08 14.80 -19.12
N VAL A 125 5.69 14.12 -18.04
CA VAL A 125 4.89 14.69 -16.95
C VAL A 125 5.78 15.04 -15.76
N PHE A 126 5.65 16.26 -15.24
CA PHE A 126 6.39 16.69 -14.06
C PHE A 126 5.72 16.20 -12.77
N TYR A 127 6.40 15.34 -12.00
CA TYR A 127 5.95 14.88 -10.69
C TYR A 127 6.58 15.73 -9.58
N PHE A 128 5.77 16.39 -8.75
CA PHE A 128 6.31 17.12 -7.60
C PHE A 128 6.91 16.13 -6.59
N PRO A 129 8.21 16.21 -6.27
CA PRO A 129 8.86 15.23 -5.41
C PRO A 129 8.26 15.16 -4.00
N THR A 130 7.85 16.30 -3.45
CA THR A 130 7.35 16.41 -2.07
C THR A 130 5.91 15.94 -1.89
N THR A 131 5.13 15.85 -2.98
CA THR A 131 3.70 15.55 -2.93
C THR A 131 3.38 14.30 -3.74
N ASN A 132 3.59 14.31 -5.06
CA ASN A 132 3.24 13.17 -5.92
C ASN A 132 4.07 11.94 -5.56
N ILE A 133 5.40 12.07 -5.54
CA ILE A 133 6.29 10.93 -5.27
C ILE A 133 6.05 10.37 -3.86
N ARG A 134 5.97 11.23 -2.84
CA ARG A 134 5.73 10.81 -1.45
C ARG A 134 4.38 10.10 -1.26
N LEU A 135 3.31 10.59 -1.89
CA LEU A 135 2.00 9.92 -1.80
C LEU A 135 2.04 8.53 -2.44
N LEU A 136 2.76 8.38 -3.56
CA LEU A 136 2.94 7.09 -4.22
C LEU A 136 3.79 6.12 -3.38
N GLN A 137 4.66 6.61 -2.50
CA GLN A 137 5.32 5.73 -1.52
C GLN A 137 4.32 5.11 -0.54
N ASN A 138 3.25 5.81 -0.12
CA ASN A 138 2.22 5.22 0.75
C ASN A 138 1.49 4.07 0.04
N LEU A 139 1.23 4.23 -1.25
CA LEU A 139 0.63 3.18 -2.08
C LEU A 139 1.58 1.99 -2.22
N ARG A 140 2.86 2.24 -2.47
CA ARG A 140 3.90 1.21 -2.48
C ARG A 140 3.96 0.46 -1.15
N SER A 141 3.87 1.17 -0.02
CA SER A 141 3.78 0.52 1.29
C SER A 141 2.56 -0.39 1.41
N ALA A 142 1.40 0.01 0.88
CA ALA A 142 0.21 -0.85 0.90
C ALA A 142 0.39 -2.15 0.11
N TYR A 143 0.97 -2.07 -1.10
CA TYR A 143 1.36 -3.27 -1.86
C TYR A 143 2.36 -4.14 -1.11
N MET A 144 3.39 -3.52 -0.51
CA MET A 144 4.40 -4.24 0.26
C MET A 144 3.81 -4.96 1.48
N GLN A 145 2.82 -4.39 2.16
CA GLN A 145 2.13 -5.06 3.28
C GLN A 145 1.35 -6.30 2.79
N LEU A 146 0.64 -6.20 1.66
CA LEU A 146 -0.07 -7.34 1.08
C LEU A 146 0.89 -8.43 0.56
N ALA A 147 1.99 -8.02 -0.09
CA ALA A 147 3.02 -8.95 -0.55
C ALA A 147 3.71 -9.65 0.64
N ALA A 148 4.02 -8.90 1.71
CA ALA A 148 4.60 -9.45 2.93
C ALA A 148 3.66 -10.46 3.60
N PHE A 149 2.35 -10.18 3.67
CA PHE A 149 1.35 -11.10 4.19
C PHE A 149 1.39 -12.45 3.45
N HIS A 150 1.39 -12.44 2.12
CA HIS A 150 1.47 -13.65 1.33
C HIS A 150 2.85 -14.32 1.39
N TYR A 151 3.93 -13.55 1.41
CA TYR A 151 5.28 -14.09 1.56
C TYR A 151 5.47 -14.80 2.90
N MET A 152 4.94 -14.25 4.01
CA MET A 152 4.98 -14.93 5.31
C MET A 152 4.18 -16.24 5.26
N ALA A 153 2.97 -16.22 4.70
CA ALA A 153 2.16 -17.41 4.55
C ALA A 153 2.83 -18.47 3.65
N PHE A 154 3.54 -18.06 2.60
CA PHE A 154 4.39 -18.94 1.79
C PHE A 154 5.46 -19.63 2.65
N LYS A 155 6.21 -18.87 3.44
CA LYS A 155 7.25 -19.41 4.32
C LYS A 155 6.71 -20.32 5.43
N ASP A 156 5.55 -19.99 6.00
CA ASP A 156 4.92 -20.80 7.04
C ASP A 156 4.45 -22.17 6.51
N HIS A 157 4.02 -22.24 5.24
CA HIS A 157 3.53 -23.46 4.61
C HIS A 157 4.60 -24.25 3.83
N GLU A 158 5.79 -23.66 3.60
CA GLU A 158 6.87 -24.22 2.74
C GLU A 158 7.22 -25.68 3.06
N ARG A 159 7.16 -26.06 4.34
CA ARG A 159 7.48 -27.42 4.81
C ARG A 159 6.27 -28.30 5.10
N SER A 160 5.11 -27.70 5.36
CA SER A 160 3.92 -28.39 5.88
C SER A 160 2.88 -28.67 4.79
N ASP A 161 2.67 -27.72 3.88
CA ASP A 161 1.67 -27.80 2.81
C ASP A 161 2.19 -27.08 1.56
N LYS A 162 2.79 -27.87 0.66
CA LYS A 162 3.44 -27.34 -0.54
C LYS A 162 2.45 -26.67 -1.50
N GLU A 163 1.22 -27.17 -1.59
CA GLU A 163 0.22 -26.61 -2.49
C GLU A 163 -0.19 -25.21 -2.02
N ARG A 164 -0.52 -25.07 -0.72
CA ARG A 164 -0.83 -23.76 -0.14
C ARG A 164 0.36 -22.80 -0.17
N SER A 165 1.56 -23.32 0.06
CA SER A 165 2.80 -22.56 -0.06
C SER A 165 2.92 -21.93 -1.44
N GLU A 166 2.78 -22.71 -2.51
CA GLU A 166 2.89 -22.18 -3.89
C GLU A 166 1.78 -21.18 -4.22
N ILE A 167 0.53 -21.38 -3.77
CA ILE A 167 -0.54 -20.39 -3.95
C ILE A 167 -0.14 -19.03 -3.36
N HIS A 168 0.42 -19.04 -2.15
CA HIS A 168 0.87 -17.81 -1.50
C HIS A 168 2.12 -17.21 -2.16
N ARG A 169 3.01 -18.05 -2.68
CA ARG A 169 4.18 -17.62 -3.47
C ARG A 169 3.72 -16.85 -4.71
N ASP A 170 2.78 -17.41 -5.46
CA ASP A 170 2.25 -16.81 -6.69
C ASP A 170 1.50 -15.50 -6.40
N LYS A 171 0.65 -15.48 -5.36
CA LYS A 171 -0.02 -14.25 -4.91
C LYS A 171 0.98 -13.15 -4.52
N ALA A 172 2.06 -13.49 -3.80
CA ALA A 172 3.07 -12.50 -3.43
C ALA A 172 3.79 -11.93 -4.67
N LEU A 173 4.11 -12.78 -5.66
CA LEU A 173 4.68 -12.34 -6.93
C LEU A 173 3.73 -11.42 -7.70
N GLU A 174 2.45 -11.79 -7.79
CA GLU A 174 1.44 -11.01 -8.49
C GLU A 174 1.30 -9.61 -7.90
N VAL A 175 1.24 -9.50 -6.57
CA VAL A 175 1.15 -8.21 -5.86
C VAL A 175 2.38 -7.34 -6.14
N LEU A 176 3.58 -7.92 -6.10
CA LEU A 176 4.80 -7.16 -6.38
C LEU A 176 4.89 -6.74 -7.85
N MET A 177 4.50 -7.60 -8.79
CA MET A 177 4.43 -7.25 -10.21
C MET A 177 3.42 -6.12 -10.45
N LYS A 178 2.22 -6.21 -9.86
CA LYS A 178 1.20 -5.17 -10.00
C LYS A 178 1.63 -3.83 -9.39
N MET A 179 2.36 -3.86 -8.28
CA MET A 179 2.96 -2.67 -7.68
C MET A 179 3.97 -2.00 -8.63
N GLN A 180 4.80 -2.80 -9.29
CA GLN A 180 5.84 -2.32 -10.20
C GLN A 180 5.28 -1.78 -11.51
N ASP A 181 4.24 -2.43 -12.01
CA ASP A 181 3.43 -1.91 -13.10
C ASP A 181 2.86 -0.55 -12.66
N ASN A 182 1.96 -0.51 -11.67
CA ASN A 182 1.27 0.72 -11.27
C ASN A 182 2.16 1.87 -10.76
N ILE A 183 3.35 1.58 -10.22
CA ILE A 183 4.27 2.59 -9.68
C ILE A 183 5.67 2.34 -10.24
N PRO A 184 5.87 2.63 -11.54
CA PRO A 184 7.06 2.22 -12.25
C PRO A 184 8.27 2.99 -11.76
N GLU A 185 9.35 2.25 -11.57
CA GLU A 185 10.57 2.78 -10.97
C GLU A 185 11.24 3.86 -11.82
N LYS A 186 11.08 3.79 -13.15
CA LYS A 186 11.61 4.76 -14.13
C LYS A 186 11.20 6.20 -13.79
N THR A 187 9.94 6.42 -13.42
CA THR A 187 9.42 7.75 -13.08
C THR A 187 9.31 7.97 -11.58
N ILE A 188 9.01 6.92 -10.81
CA ILE A 188 8.76 6.99 -9.38
C ILE A 188 9.68 5.98 -8.69
N ARG A 189 10.95 6.36 -8.55
CA ARG A 189 11.97 5.55 -7.87
C ARG A 189 11.56 5.17 -6.44
N TYR A 190 12.19 4.14 -5.88
CA TYR A 190 12.03 3.86 -4.44
C TYR A 190 12.73 4.93 -3.61
N ASP A 191 12.09 5.32 -2.51
CA ASP A 191 12.56 6.43 -1.68
C ASP A 191 13.88 6.07 -0.98
N SER A 192 13.94 4.89 -0.38
CA SER A 192 15.12 4.39 0.34
C SER A 192 15.82 3.24 -0.40
N LYS A 193 17.11 3.08 -0.11
CA LYS A 193 17.95 1.96 -0.58
C LYS A 193 17.50 0.64 0.05
N ASP A 194 17.10 0.67 1.32
CA ASP A 194 16.59 -0.51 2.01
C ASP A 194 15.37 -1.11 1.32
N LEU A 195 14.53 -0.27 0.71
CA LEU A 195 13.37 -0.76 -0.05
C LEU A 195 13.81 -1.52 -1.32
N TYR A 196 14.88 -1.11 -1.99
CA TYR A 196 15.47 -1.87 -3.10
C TYR A 196 15.88 -3.27 -2.67
N TYR A 197 16.65 -3.36 -1.58
CA TYR A 197 17.09 -4.64 -1.04
C TYR A 197 15.91 -5.50 -0.59
N GLN A 198 14.91 -4.91 0.07
CA GLN A 198 13.72 -5.62 0.52
C GLN A 198 12.94 -6.21 -0.67
N VAL A 199 12.61 -5.39 -1.67
CA VAL A 199 11.82 -5.83 -2.83
C VAL A 199 12.62 -6.85 -3.64
N GLY A 200 13.89 -6.57 -3.93
CA GLY A 200 14.77 -7.48 -4.66
C GLY A 200 14.89 -8.83 -3.96
N ARG A 201 15.16 -8.84 -2.65
CA ARG A 201 15.24 -10.06 -1.85
C ARG A 201 13.95 -10.89 -1.92
N ILE A 202 12.78 -10.24 -1.77
CA ILE A 202 11.50 -10.97 -1.85
C ILE A 202 11.32 -11.59 -3.24
N PHE A 203 11.58 -10.87 -4.34
CA PHE A 203 11.53 -11.46 -5.68
C PHE A 203 12.47 -12.66 -5.84
N GLY A 204 13.71 -12.54 -5.36
CA GLY A 204 14.69 -13.63 -5.39
C GLY A 204 14.25 -14.86 -4.61
N GLU A 205 13.72 -14.66 -3.40
CA GLU A 205 13.21 -15.75 -2.56
C GLU A 205 11.92 -16.38 -3.10
N LEU A 206 11.10 -15.61 -3.83
CA LEU A 206 9.96 -16.12 -4.58
C LEU A 206 10.37 -16.73 -5.94
N GLY A 207 11.67 -16.77 -6.27
CA GLY A 207 12.20 -17.44 -7.46
C GLY A 207 12.28 -16.60 -8.72
N ASN A 208 11.88 -15.33 -8.70
CA ASN A 208 12.01 -14.40 -9.83
C ASN A 208 13.37 -13.69 -9.79
N LYS A 209 14.40 -14.39 -10.29
CA LYS A 209 15.79 -13.90 -10.30
C LYS A 209 16.01 -12.76 -11.30
N ASP A 210 15.23 -12.70 -12.37
CA ASP A 210 15.38 -11.65 -13.38
C ASP A 210 14.97 -10.30 -12.80
N GLU A 211 13.86 -10.28 -12.06
CA GLU A 211 13.37 -9.08 -11.42
C GLU A 211 14.25 -8.63 -10.25
N LEU A 212 14.79 -9.58 -9.47
CA LEU A 212 15.85 -9.32 -8.51
C LEU A 212 17.04 -8.59 -9.16
N ARG A 213 17.56 -9.10 -10.29
CA ARG A 213 18.70 -8.49 -10.99
C ARG A 213 18.35 -7.10 -11.52
N ARG A 214 17.14 -6.91 -12.05
CA ARG A 214 16.66 -5.61 -12.54
C ARG A 214 16.66 -4.57 -11.43
N ILE A 215 16.05 -4.89 -10.29
CA ILE A 215 15.95 -3.99 -9.13
C ILE A 215 17.33 -3.64 -8.56
N LEU A 216 18.20 -4.64 -8.35
CA LEU A 216 19.55 -4.38 -7.84
C LEU A 216 20.41 -3.62 -8.87
N GLY A 217 20.23 -3.88 -10.16
CA GLY A 217 20.89 -3.12 -11.22
C GLY A 217 20.50 -1.65 -11.19
N ASN A 218 19.22 -1.34 -10.98
CA ASN A 218 18.75 0.04 -10.83
C ASN A 218 19.28 0.70 -9.56
N LEU A 219 19.38 -0.04 -8.46
CA LEU A 219 19.99 0.45 -7.22
C LEU A 219 21.42 0.94 -7.49
N VAL A 220 22.26 0.13 -8.15
CA VAL A 220 23.68 0.44 -8.43
C VAL A 220 23.86 1.73 -9.26
N ASN A 221 22.89 2.04 -10.12
CA ASN A 221 22.91 3.23 -10.96
C ASN A 221 22.50 4.51 -10.22
N ARG A 222 22.12 4.44 -8.94
CA ARG A 222 21.80 5.63 -8.15
C ARG A 222 23.03 6.48 -7.86
N GLU A 223 22.94 7.77 -8.18
CA GLU A 223 24.01 8.75 -7.96
C GLU A 223 24.23 9.08 -6.47
N ASP A 224 23.25 8.80 -5.60
CA ASP A 224 23.32 9.05 -4.16
C ASP A 224 23.90 7.86 -3.36
N LEU A 225 24.52 6.89 -4.02
CA LEU A 225 25.21 5.76 -3.38
C LEU A 225 26.61 6.15 -2.89
N ASN A 226 26.94 5.75 -1.67
CA ASN A 226 28.30 5.78 -1.15
C ASN A 226 29.02 4.45 -1.43
N THR A 227 30.33 4.37 -1.21
CA THR A 227 31.15 3.18 -1.51
C THR A 227 30.73 1.95 -0.72
N ARG A 228 30.15 2.11 0.49
CA ARG A 228 29.66 1.00 1.32
C ARG A 228 28.39 0.39 0.72
N ASP A 229 27.49 1.22 0.23
CA ASP A 229 26.25 0.76 -0.42
C ASP A 229 26.48 -0.07 -1.70
N ARG A 230 27.71 -0.09 -2.24
CA ARG A 230 28.07 -0.87 -3.44
C ARG A 230 28.74 -2.22 -3.11
N LEU A 231 29.07 -2.45 -1.84
CA LEU A 231 29.83 -3.62 -1.39
C LEU A 231 28.96 -4.62 -0.60
N ASP A 232 27.78 -4.21 -0.14
CA ASP A 232 26.77 -5.01 0.59
C ASP A 232 25.64 -5.51 -0.36
#